data_AF-A0A7L1QYW6-F1
#
_entry.id   AF-A0A7L1QYW6-F1
#
_cell.length_a   1.000
_cell.length_b   1.000
_cell.length_c   1.000
_cell.angle_alpha   90.00
_cell.angle_beta   90.00
_cell.angle_gamma   90.00
#
_symmetry.space_group_name_H-M   'P 1'
#
loop_
_entity.id
_entity.type
_entity.pdbx_description
1 polymer ?
#
loop_
_entity_poly.entity_id
_entity_poly.type
_entity_poly.pdbx_seq_one_letter_code
_entity_poly.pdbx_strand_id
1 'polypeptide(L)' 'SLTRTRHSRHLGACAAALSRFGRGDSGDNSGDSGDLGDLGDLAVAAEQLRVARRELGRITGHVGAEEGLDIIFRDF' A
#
# COMPACT_ATOMS: atom_id res chain seq x y z
N SER A 1 25.42 -0.30 -11.93
CA SER A 1 24.69 0.90 -12.39
C SER A 1 23.74 1.36 -11.31
N LEU A 2 23.83 2.63 -10.90
CA LEU A 2 23.03 3.26 -9.83
C LEU A 2 21.51 3.15 -10.06
N THR A 3 21.08 3.15 -11.33
CA THR A 3 19.67 3.00 -11.73
C THR A 3 19.12 1.61 -11.40
N ARG A 4 19.94 0.56 -11.56
CA ARG A 4 19.55 -0.82 -11.26
C ARG A 4 19.29 -1.02 -9.77
N THR A 5 20.14 -0.46 -8.92
CA THR A 5 20.01 -0.52 -7.45
C THR A 5 18.80 0.29 -6.96
N ARG A 6 18.52 1.44 -7.58
CA ARG A 6 17.34 2.25 -7.25
C ARG A 6 16.03 1.55 -7.64
N HIS A 7 15.94 1.00 -8.84
CA HIS A 7 14.76 0.25 -9.28
C HIS A 7 14.55 -1.02 -8.45
N SER A 8 15.61 -1.78 -8.15
CA SER A 8 15.48 -2.98 -7.32
C SER A 8 14.97 -2.67 -5.91
N ARG A 9 15.38 -1.53 -5.34
CA ARG A 9 14.88 -1.06 -4.05
C ARG A 9 13.38 -0.76 -4.10
N HIS A 10 12.92 -0.01 -5.10
CA HIS A 10 11.50 0.32 -5.25
C HIS A 10 10.65 -0.93 -5.54
N LEU A 11 11.14 -1.87 -6.37
CA LEU A 11 10.49 -3.16 -6.59
C LEU A 11 10.40 -3.98 -5.32
N GLY A 12 11.48 -4.03 -4.52
CA GLY A 12 11.48 -4.72 -3.23
C GLY A 12 10.48 -4.13 -2.24
N ALA A 13 10.39 -2.80 -2.18
CA ALA A 13 9.41 -2.11 -1.34
C ALA A 13 7.96 -2.37 -1.79
N CYS A 14 7.71 -2.37 -3.11
CA CYS A 14 6.41 -2.75 -3.68
C CYS A 14 6.03 -4.20 -3.31
N ALA A 15 6.95 -5.15 -3.50
CA ALA A 15 6.70 -6.56 -3.21
C ALA A 15 6.42 -6.82 -1.71
N ALA A 16 7.12 -6.10 -0.83
CA ALA A 16 6.90 -6.18 0.61
C ALA A 16 5.50 -5.65 1.00
N ALA A 17 5.05 -4.55 0.40
CA ALA A 17 3.72 -4.00 0.65
C ALA A 17 2.61 -4.95 0.15
N LEU A 18 2.76 -5.51 -1.06
CA LEU A 18 1.81 -6.51 -1.60
C LEU A 18 1.75 -7.79 -0.74
N SER A 19 2.88 -8.22 -0.18
CA SER A 19 2.94 -9.38 0.71
C SER A 19 2.22 -9.13 2.04
N ARG A 20 2.22 -7.88 2.53
CA ARG A 20 1.48 -7.48 3.73
C ARG A 20 -0.02 -7.40 3.46
N PHE A 21 -0.40 -6.87 2.30
CA PHE A 21 -1.79 -6.87 1.83
C PHE A 21 -2.36 -8.30 1.78
N GLY A 22 -1.69 -9.23 1.08
CA GLY A 22 -2.18 -10.62 0.96
C GLY A 22 -2.21 -11.39 2.29
N ARG A 23 -1.41 -10.99 3.28
CA ARG A 23 -1.43 -11.57 4.64
C ARG A 23 -2.55 -11.02 5.51
N GLY A 24 -2.94 -9.75 5.32
CA GLY A 24 -4.07 -9.15 6.02
C GLY A 24 -5.40 -9.74 5.58
N ASP A 25 -5.56 -10.03 4.29
CA ASP A 25 -6.76 -10.68 3.72
C ASP A 25 -6.85 -12.18 4.08
N SER A 26 -5.70 -12.83 4.34
CA SER A 26 -5.63 -14.22 4.81
C SER A 26 -5.81 -14.36 6.33
N GLY A 27 -6.22 -13.29 7.01
CA GLY A 27 -6.51 -13.26 8.43
C GLY A 27 -7.54 -14.32 8.79
N ASP A 28 -7.10 -15.28 9.60
CA ASP A 28 -7.88 -16.27 10.32
C ASP A 28 -9.00 -15.58 11.11
N ASN A 29 -10.13 -15.33 10.47
CA ASN A 29 -11.35 -14.81 11.07
C ASN A 29 -12.05 -15.93 11.85
N SER A 30 -11.37 -16.50 12.84
CA SER A 30 -11.91 -17.46 13.80
C SER A 30 -11.95 -16.87 15.21
N GLY A 31 -12.64 -15.73 15.37
CA GLY A 31 -13.11 -15.33 16.69
C GLY A 31 -13.20 -13.84 16.93
N ASP A 32 -14.44 -13.35 17.04
CA ASP A 32 -14.81 -12.24 17.93
C ASP A 32 -14.10 -10.90 17.66
N SER A 33 -14.42 -10.24 16.55
CA SER A 33 -14.09 -8.82 16.34
C SER A 33 -15.22 -8.17 15.55
N GLY A 34 -15.95 -7.24 16.18
CA GLY A 34 -17.11 -6.57 15.61
C GLY A 34 -16.79 -5.67 14.41
N ASP A 35 -17.84 -5.13 13.78
CA ASP A 35 -17.89 -4.29 12.57
C ASP A 35 -16.79 -3.21 12.41
N LEU A 36 -16.25 -2.68 13.51
CA LEU A 36 -15.16 -1.70 13.51
C LEU A 36 -13.77 -2.30 13.21
N GLY A 37 -13.55 -3.59 13.49
CA GLY A 37 -12.28 -4.29 13.21
C GLY A 37 -12.07 -4.51 11.71
N ASP A 38 -13.13 -4.88 11.00
CA ASP A 38 -13.11 -5.16 9.56
C ASP A 38 -12.79 -3.90 8.74
N LEU A 39 -13.33 -2.74 9.15
CA LEU A 39 -12.96 -1.44 8.57
C LEU A 39 -11.50 -1.06 8.82
N GLY A 40 -10.96 -1.42 9.98
CA GLY A 40 -9.54 -1.20 10.34
C GLY A 40 -8.61 -2.06 9.47
N ASP A 41 -8.94 -3.33 9.32
CA ASP A 41 -8.18 -4.27 8.49
C ASP A 41 -8.25 -3.89 7.00
N LEU A 42 -9.43 -3.47 6.52
CA LEU A 42 -9.61 -2.95 5.17
C LEU A 42 -8.81 -1.66 4.93
N ALA A 43 -8.79 -0.73 5.90
CA ALA A 43 -8.00 0.50 5.79
C ALA A 43 -6.50 0.21 5.75
N VAL A 44 -6.01 -0.73 6.58
CA VAL A 44 -4.62 -1.18 6.56
C VAL A 44 -4.27 -1.84 5.23
N ALA A 45 -5.16 -2.68 4.70
CA ALA A 45 -5.00 -3.34 3.41
C ALA A 45 -4.95 -2.32 2.25
N ALA A 46 -5.86 -1.35 2.23
CA ALA A 46 -5.88 -0.27 1.23
C ALA A 46 -4.59 0.57 1.26
N GLU A 47 -4.07 0.87 2.45
CA GLU A 47 -2.81 1.60 2.61
C GLU A 47 -1.63 0.80 2.03
N GLN A 48 -1.58 -0.52 2.22
CA GLN A 48 -0.52 -1.35 1.61
C GLN A 48 -0.58 -1.30 0.06
N LEU A 49 -1.78 -1.32 -0.54
CA LEU A 49 -1.94 -1.17 -1.98
C LEU A 49 -1.50 0.22 -2.47
N ARG A 50 -1.83 1.27 -1.73
CA ARG A 50 -1.41 2.65 -2.03
C ARG A 50 0.12 2.78 -2.03
N VAL A 51 0.79 2.18 -1.03
CA VAL A 51 2.25 2.13 -0.95
C VAL A 51 2.84 1.34 -2.11
N ALA A 52 2.31 0.16 -2.44
CA ALA A 52 2.79 -0.64 -3.56
C ALA A 52 2.70 0.13 -4.90
N ARG A 53 1.55 0.76 -5.16
CA ARG A 53 1.31 1.59 -6.35
C ARG A 53 2.31 2.75 -6.44
N ARG A 54 2.58 3.43 -5.32
CA ARG A 54 3.55 4.53 -5.25
C ARG A 54 4.96 4.09 -5.63
N GLU A 55 5.42 2.96 -5.08
CA GLU A 55 6.75 2.44 -5.36
C GLU A 55 6.91 2.00 -6.83
N LEU A 56 5.84 1.47 -7.45
CA LEU A 56 5.80 1.22 -8.90
C LEU A 56 5.84 2.51 -9.72
N GLY A 57 5.09 3.55 -9.33
CA GLY A 57 5.08 4.86 -9.99
C GLY A 57 6.46 5.51 -10.04
N ARG A 58 7.29 5.32 -9.00
CA ARG A 58 8.68 5.82 -8.97
C ARG A 58 9.60 5.15 -9.99
N ILE A 59 9.25 3.94 -10.46
CA ILE A 59 10.00 3.20 -11.48
C ILE A 59 9.50 3.58 -12.87
N THR A 60 8.19 3.69 -13.04
CA THR A 60 7.56 3.94 -14.35
C THR A 60 7.47 5.42 -14.72
N GLY A 61 7.84 6.32 -13.81
CA GLY A 61 7.67 7.77 -13.99
C GLY A 61 6.22 8.24 -13.84
N HIS A 62 5.31 7.33 -13.48
CA HIS A 62 3.90 7.61 -13.25
C HIS A 62 3.66 8.05 -11.80
N VAL A 63 4.41 9.06 -11.35
CA VAL A 63 4.17 9.77 -10.08
C VAL A 63 3.20 10.93 -10.39
N GLY A 64 1.98 10.58 -10.78
CA GLY A 64 0.93 11.54 -11.13
C GLY A 64 0.52 12.39 -9.92
N ALA A 65 0.03 13.60 -10.19
CA ALA A 65 -0.37 14.66 -9.24
C ALA A 65 -1.41 14.27 -8.15
N GLU A 66 -1.80 13.01 -8.07
CA GLU A 66 -2.75 12.43 -7.10
C GLU A 66 -2.16 12.34 -5.67
N GLU A 67 -0.84 12.35 -5.50
CA GLU A 67 -0.20 12.34 -4.17
C GLU A 67 -0.51 13.59 -3.33
N GLY A 68 -0.97 14.68 -3.96
CA GLY A 68 -1.44 15.89 -3.28
C GLY A 68 -2.93 15.89 -2.93
N LEU A 69 -3.76 15.08 -3.59
CA LEU A 69 -5.22 15.10 -3.40
C LEU A 69 -5.67 14.27 -2.19
N ASP A 70 -5.01 13.13 -1.92
CA ASP A 70 -5.31 12.32 -0.71
C ASP A 70 -4.95 13.05 0.60
N ILE A 71 -4.06 14.04 0.57
CA ILE A 71 -3.76 14.91 1.73
C ILE A 71 -4.86 15.95 1.92
N ILE A 72 -5.45 16.46 0.84
CA ILE A 72 -6.53 17.46 0.91
C ILE A 72 -7.84 16.83 1.40
N PHE A 73 -8.12 15.56 1.06
CA PHE A 73 -9.35 14.87 1.51
C PHE A 73 -9.27 14.22 2.88
N ARG A 74 -8.15 14.35 3.60
CA ARG A 74 -8.04 13.86 4.98
C ARG A 74 -8.53 14.85 6.03
N ASP A 75 -8.79 16.10 5.63
CA ASP A 75 -9.30 17.19 6.48
C ASP A 75 -10.74 17.64 6.09
N PHE A 76 -11.47 16.88 5.25
CA PHE A 76 -12.88 17.12 4.92
C PHE A 76 -13.81 16.04 5.46
#